data_AF-A0A535I2F2-F1
#
_entry.id   AF-A0A535I2F2-F1
#
_cell.length_a   1.000
_cell.length_b   1.000
_cell.length_c   1.000
_cell.angle_alpha   90.00
_cell.angle_beta   90.00
_cell.angle_gamma   90.00
#
_symmetry.space_group_name_H-M   'P 1'
#
loop_
_entity.id
_entity.type
_entity.pdbx_description
1 polymer ?
#
loop_
_entity_poly.entity_id
_entity_poly.type
_entity_poly.pdbx_seq_one_letter_code
_entity_poly.pdbx_strand_id
1 'polypeptide(L)'
;MPKLSVYVSDELWDKARKASGEHNTSQLIQRALELMVERESAGATYKESRPPGSEATLALLRGIYSDQARIHLERGYQAGLNYLTAYRVPWDDFQQLADRDFDLKRWLQPWFSAFLDGVGTKDWNPPKLPDWLVSLGQDYYLGEFAKPIDGDGFYPNRTYLQGFERAMRDVWRSVEYGPEAQQGSDQLPPMEEKAPF
;
A
#
# COMPACT_ATOMS: atom_id res chain seq x y z
N MET A 1 42.18 -31.40 6.25
CA MET A 1 41.56 -30.20 5.65
C MET A 1 40.90 -30.60 4.34
N PRO A 2 39.63 -30.27 4.11
CA PRO A 2 38.97 -30.55 2.84
C PRO A 2 39.62 -29.72 1.72
N LYS A 3 39.89 -30.35 0.58
CA LYS A 3 40.45 -29.70 -0.60
C LYS A 3 39.28 -29.34 -1.51
N LEU A 4 39.07 -28.05 -1.75
CA LEU A 4 37.99 -27.54 -2.59
C LEU A 4 38.56 -27.24 -3.98
N SER A 5 38.08 -27.93 -5.01
CA SER A 5 38.45 -27.68 -6.40
C SER A 5 37.29 -26.96 -7.09
N VAL A 6 37.52 -25.72 -7.51
CA VAL A 6 36.55 -24.91 -8.27
C VAL A 6 37.19 -24.55 -9.60
N TYR A 7 36.41 -24.67 -10.68
CA TYR A 7 36.84 -24.21 -11.99
C TYR A 7 36.71 -22.68 -12.07
N VAL A 8 37.79 -22.02 -12.49
CA VAL A 8 37.84 -20.59 -12.76
C VAL A 8 38.46 -20.43 -14.14
N SER A 9 37.82 -19.66 -15.03
CA SER A 9 38.33 -19.48 -16.39
C SER A 9 39.66 -18.74 -16.42
N ASP A 10 40.51 -19.05 -17.41
CA ASP A 10 41.82 -18.40 -17.57
C ASP A 10 41.70 -16.89 -17.76
N GLU A 11 40.64 -16.43 -18.44
CA GLU A 11 40.35 -15.00 -18.61
C GLU A 11 40.11 -14.29 -17.27
N LEU A 12 39.41 -14.93 -16.32
CA LEU A 12 39.20 -14.40 -14.99
C LEU A 12 40.50 -14.39 -14.17
N TRP A 13 41.36 -15.40 -14.35
CA TRP A 13 42.68 -15.45 -13.72
C TRP A 13 43.59 -14.33 -14.18
N ASP A 14 43.62 -14.07 -15.48
CA ASP A 14 44.44 -12.99 -16.05
C ASP A 14 43.96 -11.62 -15.57
N LYS A 15 42.64 -11.41 -15.49
CA LYS A 15 42.05 -10.20 -14.92
C LYS A 15 42.41 -10.03 -13.44
N ALA A 16 42.34 -11.10 -12.66
CA ALA A 16 42.69 -11.08 -11.24
C ALA A 16 44.16 -10.73 -11.02
N ARG A 17 45.09 -11.39 -11.73
CA ARG A 17 46.54 -11.09 -11.64
C ARG A 17 46.86 -9.66 -12.03
N LYS A 18 46.24 -9.14 -13.10
CA LYS A 18 46.43 -7.74 -13.51
C LYS A 18 45.95 -6.75 -12.46
N ALA A 19 44.85 -7.04 -11.76
CA ALA A 19 44.27 -6.14 -10.78
C ALA A 19 45.03 -6.10 -9.44
N SER A 20 45.66 -7.21 -9.04
CA SER A 20 46.30 -7.33 -7.73
C SER A 20 47.83 -7.34 -7.77
N GLY A 21 48.46 -7.49 -8.94
CA GLY A 21 49.91 -7.69 -9.08
C GLY A 21 50.36 -9.16 -9.00
N GLU A 22 51.66 -9.40 -8.83
CA GLU A 22 52.33 -10.73 -8.82
C GLU A 22 52.05 -11.56 -7.55
N HIS A 23 50.79 -11.84 -7.25
CA HIS A 23 50.42 -12.75 -6.17
C HIS A 23 50.22 -14.18 -6.67
N ASN A 24 50.53 -15.17 -5.82
CA ASN A 24 50.27 -16.57 -6.15
C ASN A 24 48.76 -16.87 -6.14
N THR A 25 48.35 -17.91 -6.86
CA THR A 25 46.93 -18.32 -7.04
C THR A 25 46.17 -18.48 -5.72
N SER A 26 46.82 -18.98 -4.66
CA SER A 26 46.18 -19.19 -3.36
C SER A 26 45.95 -17.87 -2.62
N GLN A 27 46.90 -16.93 -2.70
CA GLN A 27 46.79 -15.59 -2.13
C GLN A 27 45.70 -14.77 -2.82
N LEU A 28 45.54 -14.93 -4.14
CA LEU A 28 44.47 -14.29 -4.90
C LEU A 28 43.08 -14.77 -4.46
N ILE A 29 42.91 -16.08 -4.26
CA ILE A 29 41.63 -16.65 -3.79
C ILE A 29 41.36 -16.22 -2.36
N GLN A 30 42.37 -16.27 -1.48
CA GLN A 30 42.24 -15.81 -0.10
C GLN A 30 41.84 -14.34 -0.06
N ARG A 31 42.52 -13.48 -0.82
CA ARG A 31 42.19 -12.05 -0.87
C ARG A 31 40.81 -11.79 -1.47
N ALA A 32 40.41 -12.53 -2.50
CA ALA A 32 39.08 -12.41 -3.08
C ALA A 32 37.99 -12.83 -2.08
N LEU A 33 38.19 -13.93 -1.34
CA LEU A 33 37.27 -14.38 -0.30
C LEU A 33 37.23 -13.40 0.88
N GLU A 34 38.37 -12.88 1.32
CA GLU A 34 38.45 -11.80 2.31
C GLU A 34 37.67 -10.58 1.86
N LEU A 35 37.84 -10.14 0.61
CA LEU A 35 37.09 -8.99 0.06
C LEU A 35 35.59 -9.27 -0.07
N MET A 36 35.19 -10.50 -0.38
CA MET A 36 33.77 -10.90 -0.41
C MET A 36 33.17 -10.89 1.00
N VAL A 37 33.88 -11.44 1.98
CA VAL A 37 33.47 -11.43 3.38
C VAL A 37 33.50 -9.99 3.92
N GLU A 38 34.50 -9.18 3.61
CA GLU A 38 34.58 -7.77 3.95
C GLU A 38 33.43 -7.00 3.31
N ARG A 39 33.04 -7.30 2.07
CA ARG A 39 31.91 -6.65 1.39
C ARG A 39 30.56 -7.06 1.96
N GLU A 40 30.41 -8.32 2.36
CA GLU A 40 29.22 -8.85 3.01
C GLU A 40 29.10 -8.33 4.46
N SER A 41 30.24 -8.23 5.16
CA SER A 41 30.37 -7.64 6.49
C SER A 41 30.26 -6.10 6.47
N ALA A 42 30.68 -5.47 5.38
CA ALA A 42 30.48 -4.06 5.05
C ALA A 42 29.14 -3.83 4.32
N GLY A 43 28.19 -4.77 4.46
CA GLY A 43 26.79 -4.55 4.14
C GLY A 43 26.33 -3.23 4.72
N ALA A 44 26.07 -2.26 3.84
CA ALA A 44 25.57 -0.93 4.10
C ALA A 44 26.28 -0.16 5.24
N THR A 45 27.19 0.76 4.88
CA THR A 45 27.74 1.78 5.79
C THR A 45 26.72 2.80 6.31
N TYR A 46 25.43 2.53 6.15
CA TYR A 46 24.33 3.19 6.85
C TYR A 46 23.66 2.18 7.78
N LYS A 47 24.37 1.71 8.80
CA LYS A 47 23.69 1.22 10.00
C LYS A 47 22.89 2.38 10.57
N GLU A 48 21.60 2.41 10.23
CA GLU A 48 20.37 2.68 11.00
C GLU A 48 20.45 3.28 12.44
N SER A 49 21.53 3.90 12.88
CA SER A 49 21.51 4.66 14.12
C SER A 49 20.89 6.01 13.84
N ARG A 50 19.65 6.18 14.32
CA ARG A 50 18.94 7.46 14.36
C ARG A 50 19.87 8.57 14.89
N PRO A 51 19.96 9.74 14.24
CA PRO A 51 20.78 10.85 14.75
C PRO A 51 20.36 11.21 16.18
N PRO A 52 21.30 11.31 17.13
CA PRO A 52 20.98 11.66 18.52
C PRO A 52 20.34 13.05 18.59
N GLY A 53 19.28 13.20 19.39
CA GLY A 53 18.54 14.45 19.55
C GLY A 53 17.42 14.64 18.52
N SER A 54 17.23 13.70 17.59
CA SER A 54 16.11 13.74 16.63
C SER A 54 14.80 13.22 17.22
N GLU A 55 14.79 12.67 18.44
CA GLU A 55 13.61 12.06 19.07
C GLU A 55 12.47 13.06 19.25
N ALA A 56 12.77 14.28 19.74
CA ALA A 56 11.78 15.32 19.94
C ALA A 56 11.18 15.79 18.61
N THR A 57 12.01 15.97 17.58
CA THR A 57 11.57 16.34 16.23
C THR A 57 10.73 15.24 15.59
N LEU A 58 11.13 13.97 15.72
CA LEU A 58 10.36 12.84 15.21
C LEU A 58 9.04 12.68 15.94
N ALA A 59 8.98 12.90 17.26
CA ALA A 59 7.73 12.86 18.01
C ALA A 59 6.77 13.97 17.55
N LEU A 60 7.28 15.19 17.36
CA LEU A 60 6.51 16.32 16.82
C LEU A 60 5.98 16.03 15.41
N LEU A 61 6.86 15.63 14.50
CA LEU A 61 6.48 15.30 13.12
C LEU A 61 5.51 14.12 13.07
N ARG A 62 5.70 13.10 13.92
CA ARG A 62 4.75 11.99 14.04
C ARG A 62 3.38 12.48 14.44
N GLY A 63 3.26 13.40 15.40
CA GLY A 63 1.98 13.99 15.77
C GLY A 63 1.30 14.67 14.58
N ILE A 64 2.02 15.59 13.92
CA ILE A 64 1.52 16.35 12.76
C ILE A 64 1.05 15.40 11.65
N TYR A 65 1.89 14.45 11.25
CA TYR A 65 1.57 13.54 10.16
C TYR A 65 0.51 12.50 10.56
N SER A 66 0.40 12.13 11.83
CA SER A 66 -0.69 11.25 12.30
C SER A 66 -2.04 11.96 12.24
N ASP A 67 -2.10 13.23 12.63
CA ASP A 67 -3.33 14.02 12.52
C ASP A 67 -3.76 14.23 11.07
N GLN A 68 -2.81 14.56 10.19
CA GLN A 68 -3.07 14.65 8.75
C GLN A 68 -3.55 13.31 8.17
N ALA A 69 -2.88 12.22 8.52
CA ALA A 69 -3.27 10.88 8.08
C ALA A 69 -4.69 10.54 8.55
N ARG A 70 -5.04 10.84 9.81
CA ARG A 70 -6.40 10.65 10.32
C ARG A 70 -7.43 11.45 9.51
N ILE A 71 -7.19 12.73 9.27
CA ILE A 71 -8.12 13.58 8.48
C ILE A 71 -8.34 12.99 7.09
N HIS A 72 -7.28 12.55 6.42
CA HIS A 72 -7.39 11.94 5.09
C HIS A 72 -8.14 10.61 5.12
N LEU A 73 -7.87 9.77 6.13
CA LEU A 73 -8.55 8.50 6.33
C LEU A 73 -10.05 8.70 6.59
N GLU A 74 -10.41 9.61 7.49
CA GLU A 74 -11.81 9.95 7.80
C GLU A 74 -12.54 10.51 6.57
N ARG A 75 -11.90 11.41 5.82
CA ARG A 75 -12.48 11.96 4.59
C ARG A 75 -12.71 10.87 3.54
N GLY A 76 -11.76 9.96 3.37
CA GLY A 76 -11.89 8.80 2.49
C GLY A 76 -13.02 7.87 2.93
N TYR A 77 -13.10 7.59 4.22
CA TYR A 77 -14.15 6.76 4.80
C TYR A 77 -15.55 7.33 4.55
N GLN A 78 -15.75 8.61 4.85
CA GLN A 78 -17.01 9.30 4.59
C GLN A 78 -17.37 9.33 3.11
N ALA A 79 -16.38 9.54 2.24
CA ALA A 79 -16.59 9.46 0.80
C ALA A 79 -17.05 8.06 0.35
N GLY A 80 -16.48 6.98 0.91
CA GLY A 80 -16.93 5.62 0.64
C GLY A 80 -18.39 5.36 1.05
N LEU A 81 -18.79 5.84 2.23
CA LEU A 81 -20.18 5.73 2.70
C LEU A 81 -21.16 6.52 1.83
N ASN A 82 -20.80 7.77 1.51
CA ASN A 82 -21.60 8.65 0.65
C ASN A 82 -21.77 8.03 -0.75
N TYR A 83 -20.69 7.48 -1.29
CA TYR A 83 -20.69 6.78 -2.57
C TYR A 83 -21.65 5.59 -2.58
N LEU A 84 -21.53 4.68 -1.61
CA LEU A 84 -22.41 3.50 -1.51
C LEU A 84 -23.88 3.89 -1.32
N THR A 85 -24.14 4.95 -0.56
CA THR A 85 -25.50 5.48 -0.34
C THR A 85 -26.11 6.05 -1.62
N ALA A 86 -25.31 6.82 -2.38
CA ALA A 86 -25.77 7.50 -3.59
C ALA A 86 -26.04 6.52 -4.74
N TYR A 87 -25.14 5.55 -4.96
CA TYR A 87 -25.16 4.72 -6.17
C TYR A 87 -25.70 3.31 -5.95
N ARG A 88 -25.86 2.87 -4.70
CA ARG A 88 -26.44 1.56 -4.35
C ARG A 88 -25.85 0.44 -5.20
N VAL A 89 -24.54 0.24 -5.06
CA VAL A 89 -23.79 -0.78 -5.80
C VAL A 89 -24.53 -2.13 -5.69
N PRO A 90 -24.88 -2.77 -6.82
CA PRO A 90 -25.54 -4.07 -6.80
C PRO A 90 -24.76 -5.08 -5.98
N TRP A 91 -25.46 -5.97 -5.26
CA TRP A 91 -24.81 -6.91 -4.36
C TRP A 91 -23.77 -7.80 -5.07
N ASP A 92 -24.09 -8.33 -6.25
CA ASP A 92 -23.18 -9.18 -7.03
C ASP A 92 -21.89 -8.44 -7.44
N ASP A 93 -21.99 -7.15 -7.74
CA ASP A 93 -20.84 -6.30 -8.04
C ASP A 93 -20.02 -5.99 -6.78
N PHE A 94 -20.71 -5.82 -5.64
CA PHE A 94 -20.07 -5.59 -4.36
C PHE A 94 -19.32 -6.84 -3.85
N GLN A 95 -19.84 -8.04 -4.13
CA GLN A 95 -19.14 -9.31 -3.91
C GLN A 95 -17.88 -9.41 -4.77
N GLN A 96 -17.95 -9.05 -6.05
CA GLN A 96 -16.77 -9.03 -6.92
C GLN A 96 -15.67 -8.05 -6.46
N LEU A 97 -16.04 -6.96 -5.80
CA LEU A 97 -15.08 -6.05 -5.16
C LEU A 97 -14.47 -6.70 -3.91
N ALA A 98 -15.29 -7.37 -3.10
CA ALA A 98 -14.83 -8.09 -1.92
C ALA A 98 -13.85 -9.22 -2.24
N ASP A 99 -14.10 -9.99 -3.32
CA ASP A 99 -13.19 -11.04 -3.82
C ASP A 99 -11.81 -10.52 -4.22
N ARG A 100 -11.68 -9.21 -4.39
CA ARG A 100 -10.43 -8.51 -4.73
C ARG A 100 -9.92 -7.66 -3.56
N ASP A 101 -10.34 -7.97 -2.35
CA ASP A 101 -10.00 -7.26 -1.11
C ASP A 101 -10.34 -5.76 -1.10
N PHE A 102 -11.26 -5.33 -1.97
CA PHE A 102 -11.54 -3.91 -2.24
C PHE A 102 -10.33 -3.12 -2.77
N ASP A 103 -9.35 -3.77 -3.42
CA ASP A 103 -8.24 -3.06 -4.07
C ASP A 103 -8.75 -2.30 -5.30
N LEU A 104 -9.14 -1.04 -5.09
CA LEU A 104 -9.72 -0.19 -6.13
C LEU A 104 -8.72 0.07 -7.26
N LYS A 105 -7.42 0.12 -6.96
CA LYS A 105 -6.39 0.33 -7.98
C LYS A 105 -6.35 -0.85 -8.93
N ARG A 106 -6.25 -2.05 -8.37
CA ARG A 106 -6.21 -3.29 -9.15
C ARG A 106 -7.51 -3.50 -9.93
N TRP A 107 -8.64 -3.12 -9.34
CA TRP A 107 -9.93 -3.28 -9.97
C TRP A 107 -10.17 -2.28 -11.11
N LEU A 108 -9.75 -1.02 -10.95
CA LEU A 108 -9.87 0.01 -11.99
C LEU A 108 -8.77 -0.09 -13.06
N GLN A 109 -7.68 -0.81 -12.80
CA GLN A 109 -6.53 -0.92 -13.71
C GLN A 109 -6.92 -1.32 -15.15
N PRO A 110 -7.74 -2.36 -15.39
CA PRO A 110 -8.12 -2.73 -16.76
C PRO A 110 -8.86 -1.60 -17.49
N TRP A 111 -9.65 -0.82 -16.74
CA TRP A 111 -10.36 0.32 -17.30
C TRP A 111 -9.40 1.48 -17.62
N PHE A 112 -8.47 1.81 -16.71
CA PHE A 112 -7.45 2.82 -16.99
C PHE A 112 -6.58 2.44 -18.20
N SER A 113 -6.16 1.18 -18.29
CA SER A 113 -5.41 0.70 -19.45
C SER A 113 -6.22 0.83 -20.74
N ALA A 114 -7.48 0.37 -20.76
CA ALA A 114 -8.34 0.49 -21.94
C ALA A 114 -8.67 1.94 -22.32
N PHE A 115 -8.79 2.83 -21.33
CA PHE A 115 -8.95 4.27 -21.55
C PHE A 115 -7.69 4.86 -22.19
N LEU A 116 -6.51 4.65 -21.59
CA LEU A 116 -5.24 5.19 -22.07
C LEU A 116 -4.85 4.65 -23.45
N ASP A 117 -5.13 3.37 -23.75
CA ASP A 117 -4.81 2.75 -25.04
C ASP A 117 -5.68 3.29 -26.19
N GLY A 118 -6.88 3.78 -25.86
CA GLY A 118 -7.88 4.16 -26.84
C GLY A 118 -8.03 5.67 -27.05
N VAL A 119 -7.73 6.48 -26.04
CA VAL A 119 -7.84 7.95 -26.11
C VAL A 119 -6.98 8.50 -27.25
N GLY A 120 -7.62 9.21 -28.19
CA GLY A 120 -6.97 9.80 -29.36
C GLY A 120 -7.05 8.95 -30.65
N THR A 121 -7.61 7.73 -30.58
CA THR A 121 -7.86 6.91 -31.78
C THR A 121 -9.24 7.22 -32.38
N LYS A 122 -9.34 7.16 -33.72
CA LYS A 122 -10.56 7.52 -34.47
C LYS A 122 -11.73 6.54 -34.25
N ASP A 123 -11.40 5.31 -33.85
CA ASP A 123 -12.34 4.19 -33.63
C ASP A 123 -12.55 3.89 -32.14
N TRP A 124 -12.19 4.82 -31.26
CA TRP A 124 -12.31 4.61 -29.82
C TRP A 124 -13.78 4.49 -29.41
N ASN A 125 -14.12 3.34 -28.82
CA ASN A 125 -15.40 3.10 -28.18
C ASN A 125 -15.13 2.63 -26.74
N PRO A 126 -15.31 3.48 -25.72
CA PRO A 126 -15.07 3.07 -24.34
C PRO A 126 -16.01 1.91 -23.97
N PRO A 127 -15.53 0.92 -23.21
CA PRO A 127 -16.40 -0.12 -22.70
C PRO A 127 -17.55 0.51 -21.90
N LYS A 128 -18.79 0.06 -22.15
CA LYS A 128 -19.94 0.46 -21.34
C LYS A 128 -19.76 -0.09 -19.94
N LEU A 129 -19.42 0.79 -19.01
CA LEU A 129 -19.34 0.46 -17.60
C LEU A 129 -20.72 0.62 -16.95
N PRO A 130 -21.03 -0.14 -15.88
CA PRO A 130 -22.19 0.13 -15.04
C PRO A 130 -22.16 1.56 -14.49
N ASP A 131 -23.33 2.19 -14.35
CA ASP A 131 -23.43 3.58 -13.89
C ASP A 131 -22.73 3.81 -12.55
N TRP A 132 -22.87 2.88 -11.60
CA TRP A 132 -22.19 2.97 -10.30
C TRP A 132 -20.67 3.08 -10.48
N LEU A 133 -20.09 2.31 -11.41
CA LEU A 133 -18.65 2.31 -11.68
C LEU A 133 -18.22 3.58 -12.41
N VAL A 134 -19.00 4.05 -13.39
CA VAL A 134 -18.77 5.35 -14.03
C VAL A 134 -18.71 6.46 -12.98
N SER A 135 -19.63 6.43 -12.02
CA SER A 135 -19.70 7.41 -10.94
C SER A 135 -18.60 7.31 -9.90
N LEU A 136 -17.99 6.12 -9.74
CA LEU A 136 -16.77 5.94 -8.95
C LEU A 136 -15.63 6.76 -9.57
N GLY A 137 -15.65 6.88 -10.91
CA GLY A 137 -14.66 7.61 -11.67
C GLY A 137 -14.99 9.07 -12.05
N GLN A 138 -16.23 9.51 -11.91
CA GLN A 138 -16.64 10.89 -12.19
C GLN A 138 -16.51 11.76 -10.94
N ASP A 139 -15.51 12.65 -10.94
CA ASP A 139 -15.30 13.94 -10.22
C ASP A 139 -15.55 14.04 -8.70
N TYR A 140 -16.38 13.20 -8.08
CA TYR A 140 -16.88 13.42 -6.71
C TYR A 140 -16.20 12.57 -5.64
N TYR A 141 -15.70 11.39 -5.99
CA TYR A 141 -15.24 10.40 -5.00
C TYR A 141 -13.78 9.99 -5.16
N LEU A 142 -13.28 9.86 -6.40
CA LEU A 142 -11.87 9.56 -6.66
C LEU A 142 -11.10 10.70 -7.36
N GLY A 143 -11.76 11.82 -7.66
CA GLY A 143 -11.14 12.98 -8.32
C GLY A 143 -10.30 12.62 -9.56
N GLU A 144 -9.11 13.20 -9.65
CA GLU A 144 -8.17 12.98 -10.76
C GLU A 144 -7.61 11.57 -10.83
N PHE A 145 -7.73 10.75 -9.77
CA PHE A 145 -7.38 9.34 -9.87
C PHE A 145 -8.20 8.64 -10.94
N ALA A 146 -9.43 9.11 -11.20
CA ALA A 146 -10.30 8.52 -12.21
C ALA A 146 -10.57 9.37 -13.46
N LYS A 147 -10.18 10.64 -13.45
CA LYS A 147 -10.14 11.51 -14.65
C LYS A 147 -8.87 12.37 -14.65
N PRO A 148 -7.77 11.89 -15.25
CA PRO A 148 -6.49 12.61 -15.23
C PRO A 148 -6.42 13.83 -16.17
N ILE A 149 -7.45 14.09 -16.99
CA ILE A 149 -7.42 15.12 -18.05
C ILE A 149 -8.29 16.34 -17.71
N ASP A 150 -9.42 16.17 -17.01
CA ASP A 150 -10.43 17.22 -16.75
C ASP A 150 -10.86 17.33 -15.27
N GLY A 151 -10.06 16.81 -14.33
CA GLY A 151 -10.44 16.79 -12.91
C GLY A 151 -10.35 18.16 -12.21
N ASP A 152 -10.93 18.23 -11.00
CA ASP A 152 -11.05 19.43 -10.17
C ASP A 152 -9.79 19.77 -9.34
N GLY A 153 -8.66 19.11 -9.57
CA GLY A 153 -7.45 19.25 -8.76
C GLY A 153 -7.33 18.22 -7.62
N PHE A 154 -8.35 17.37 -7.37
CA PHE A 154 -8.33 16.44 -6.25
C PHE A 154 -7.62 15.13 -6.60
N TYR A 155 -6.41 14.94 -6.07
CA TYR A 155 -5.70 13.65 -6.10
C TYR A 155 -5.88 12.89 -4.79
N PRO A 156 -6.68 11.81 -4.73
CA PRO A 156 -6.78 11.01 -3.51
C PRO A 156 -5.43 10.37 -3.19
N ASN A 157 -4.88 10.71 -2.03
CA ASN A 157 -3.66 10.09 -1.55
C ASN A 157 -3.93 8.65 -1.04
N ARG A 158 -2.86 7.91 -0.75
CA ARG A 158 -2.96 6.52 -0.26
C ARG A 158 -3.85 6.40 0.97
N THR A 159 -3.74 7.32 1.92
CA THR A 159 -4.48 7.28 3.18
C THR A 159 -5.97 7.53 2.97
N TYR A 160 -6.33 8.41 2.04
CA TYR A 160 -7.71 8.61 1.61
C TYR A 160 -8.29 7.34 0.99
N LEU A 161 -7.58 6.72 0.03
CA LEU A 161 -8.02 5.48 -0.59
C LEU A 161 -8.23 4.37 0.44
N GLN A 162 -7.30 4.23 1.41
CA GLN A 162 -7.47 3.29 2.51
C GLN A 162 -8.73 3.54 3.33
N GLY A 163 -9.07 4.80 3.60
CA GLY A 163 -10.32 5.17 4.26
C GLY A 163 -11.54 4.73 3.46
N PHE A 164 -11.53 5.00 2.15
CA PHE A 164 -12.61 4.64 1.23
C PHE A 164 -12.82 3.13 1.14
N GLU A 165 -11.74 2.37 0.91
CA GLU A 165 -11.75 0.90 0.87
C GLU A 165 -12.23 0.31 2.19
N ARG A 166 -11.82 0.90 3.32
CA ARG A 166 -12.27 0.46 4.65
C ARG A 166 -13.77 0.65 4.83
N ALA A 167 -14.34 1.79 4.41
CA ALA A 167 -15.78 2.00 4.47
C ALA A 167 -16.54 0.96 3.65
N MET A 168 -16.08 0.66 2.44
CA MET A 168 -16.68 -0.39 1.61
C MET A 168 -16.63 -1.76 2.28
N ARG A 169 -15.47 -2.12 2.84
CA ARG A 169 -15.30 -3.39 3.54
C ARG A 169 -16.19 -3.50 4.77
N ASP A 170 -16.32 -2.43 5.56
CA ASP A 170 -17.16 -2.41 6.76
C ASP A 170 -18.65 -2.60 6.40
N VAL A 171 -19.13 -1.89 5.37
CA VAL A 171 -20.51 -2.06 4.87
C VAL A 171 -20.75 -3.49 4.38
N TRP A 172 -19.84 -4.02 3.56
CA TRP A 172 -19.95 -5.39 3.05
C TRP A 172 -20.00 -6.41 4.19
N ARG A 173 -19.11 -6.29 5.18
CA ARG A 173 -19.09 -7.18 6.36
C ARG A 173 -20.37 -7.08 7.18
N SER A 174 -20.91 -5.87 7.38
CA SER A 174 -22.16 -5.68 8.12
C SER A 174 -23.36 -6.37 7.46
N VAL A 175 -23.32 -6.52 6.13
CA VAL A 175 -24.35 -7.22 5.37
C VAL A 175 -24.11 -8.73 5.39
N GLU A 176 -22.86 -9.17 5.20
CA GLU A 176 -22.50 -10.59 5.14
C GLU A 176 -22.64 -11.30 6.50
N TYR A 177 -22.13 -10.69 7.57
CA TYR A 177 -22.10 -11.29 8.91
C TYR A 177 -23.26 -10.82 9.80
N GLY A 178 -24.08 -9.89 9.31
CA GLY A 178 -25.09 -9.19 10.11
C GLY A 178 -24.48 -8.12 11.03
N PRO A 179 -25.31 -7.41 11.82
CA PRO A 179 -24.82 -6.40 12.75
C PRO A 179 -23.89 -7.06 13.77
N GLU A 180 -22.67 -6.52 13.92
CA GLU A 180 -21.79 -6.91 15.01
C GLU A 180 -22.58 -6.76 16.32
N ALA A 181 -22.64 -7.83 17.11
CA ALA A 181 -23.27 -7.78 18.42
C ALA A 181 -22.60 -6.65 19.21
N GLN A 182 -23.36 -5.61 19.56
CA GLN A 182 -22.89 -4.51 20.39
C GLN A 182 -22.37 -5.09 21.71
N GLN A 183 -21.07 -5.32 21.80
CA GLN A 183 -20.43 -5.77 23.03
C GLN A 183 -20.45 -4.60 24.01
N GLY A 184 -21.42 -4.61 24.93
CA GLY A 184 -21.32 -3.97 26.24
C GLY A 184 -21.83 -2.53 26.35
N SER A 185 -23.15 -2.35 26.42
CA SER A 185 -23.72 -1.15 27.07
C SER A 185 -24.94 -1.43 27.96
N ASP A 186 -25.27 -2.69 28.24
CA ASP A 186 -26.43 -3.08 29.06
C ASP A 186 -26.06 -3.80 30.36
N GLN A 187 -25.04 -3.30 31.05
CA GLN A 187 -24.86 -3.55 32.49
C GLN A 187 -24.95 -2.22 33.24
N LEU A 188 -26.18 -1.70 33.36
CA LEU A 188 -26.50 -0.83 34.47
C LEU A 188 -26.53 -1.69 35.75
N PRO A 189 -25.78 -1.32 36.81
CA PRO A 189 -25.87 -2.04 38.07
C PRO A 189 -27.31 -1.91 38.64
N PRO A 190 -27.80 -2.94 39.35
CA PRO A 190 -29.13 -2.87 39.97
C PRO A 190 -29.14 -1.70 40.95
N MET A 191 -30.05 -0.75 40.73
CA MET A 191 -30.29 0.31 41.71
C MET A 191 -30.87 -0.33 42.97
N GLU A 192 -30.09 -0.33 44.06
CA GLU A 192 -30.59 -0.66 45.39
C GLU A 192 -31.71 0.31 45.78
N GLU A 193 -32.91 -0.22 45.82
CA GLU A 193 -34.13 0.42 46.30
C GLU A 193 -33.99 0.64 47.81
N LYS A 194 -33.63 1.86 48.22
CA LYS A 194 -33.75 2.28 49.62
C LYS A 194 -35.20 2.62 49.92
N ALA A 195 -35.87 1.76 50.69
CA ALA A 195 -37.18 2.01 51.25
C ALA A 195 -37.14 3.19 52.25
N PRO A 196 -38.15 4.09 52.26
CA PRO A 196 -38.29 5.09 53.30
C PRO A 196 -38.98 4.49 54.55
N PHE A 197 -38.54 4.99 55.72
CA PHE A 197 -39.16 4.78 57.03
C PHE A 197 -40.49 5.53 57.16
#